data_AF-A0A2E4VBG0-F1
#
_entry.id   AF-A0A2E4VBG0-F1
#
_cell.length_a   1.000
_cell.length_b   1.000
_cell.length_c   1.000
_cell.angle_alpha   90.00
_cell.angle_beta   90.00
_cell.angle_gamma   90.00
#
_symmetry.space_group_name_H-M   'P 1'
#
loop_
_entity.id
_entity.type
_entity.pdbx_description
1 polymer ?
#
loop_
_entity_poly.entity_id
_entity_poly.type
_entity_poly.pdbx_seq_one_letter_code
_entity_poly.pdbx_strand_id
1 'polypeptide(L)'
;MWKSIRVPFLLLGVSTSLINFGFNDTEEHAELIKNSAEKQVIKKKELVWDKDNARMVLIPTGYFEMGSRNNISNEKPVHKVEVSVFYMDVHDSRTIPEIYQRNRL
;
A
#
# COMPACT_ATOMS: atom_id res chain seq x y z
N MET A 1 61.90 -24.62 23.85
CA MET A 1 61.50 -26.03 24.06
C MET A 1 60.05 -26.03 24.55
N TRP A 2 59.11 -26.14 23.61
CA TRP A 2 57.66 -26.21 23.85
C TRP A 2 57.34 -27.65 24.26
N LYS A 3 56.58 -27.88 25.33
CA LYS A 3 55.96 -29.19 25.59
C LYS A 3 54.46 -29.00 25.64
N SER A 4 53.81 -29.30 24.52
CA SER A 4 52.38 -29.43 24.36
C SER A 4 51.83 -30.52 25.26
N ILE A 5 50.76 -30.20 26.00
CA ILE A 5 49.82 -31.19 26.51
C ILE A 5 48.77 -31.41 25.43
N ARG A 6 48.61 -32.68 25.05
CA ARG A 6 47.63 -33.20 24.11
C ARG A 6 46.32 -33.47 24.85
N VAL A 7 45.21 -32.89 24.40
CA VAL A 7 43.87 -33.45 24.59
C VAL A 7 43.40 -34.04 23.25
N PRO A 8 42.73 -35.20 23.27
CA PRO A 8 42.81 -36.17 22.18
C PRO A 8 41.98 -35.77 20.97
N PHE A 9 42.56 -36.15 19.84
CA PHE A 9 42.09 -36.02 18.47
C PHE A 9 41.04 -37.09 18.19
N LEU A 10 39.80 -36.70 17.95
CA LEU A 10 38.88 -37.45 17.09
C LEU A 10 38.15 -36.43 16.23
N LEU A 11 38.71 -36.25 15.04
CA LEU A 11 38.37 -35.23 14.05
C LEU A 11 37.79 -35.98 12.85
N LEU A 12 36.46 -35.90 12.68
CA LEU A 12 35.72 -36.24 11.45
C LEU A 12 34.29 -35.69 11.68
N GLY A 13 33.76 -34.71 10.97
CA GLY A 13 34.22 -34.07 9.75
C GLY A 13 33.53 -32.71 9.54
N VAL A 14 33.89 -32.11 8.42
CA VAL A 14 33.71 -30.72 8.01
C VAL A 14 32.23 -30.34 7.79
N SER A 15 31.85 -29.09 8.14
CA SER A 15 31.29 -28.09 7.21
C SER A 15 30.21 -27.16 7.81
N THR A 16 30.35 -25.86 7.51
CA THR A 16 29.40 -24.72 7.63
C THR A 16 28.97 -24.29 9.05
N SER A 17 29.44 -23.14 9.56
CA SER A 17 28.90 -21.79 9.34
C SER A 17 27.77 -21.41 10.31
N LEU A 18 28.09 -20.48 11.23
CA LEU A 18 27.22 -19.48 11.88
C LEU A 18 26.11 -19.94 12.88
N ILE A 19 25.86 -19.02 13.84
CA ILE A 19 24.65 -18.85 14.68
C ILE A 19 24.58 -19.80 15.91
N ASN A 20 24.63 -19.31 17.16
CA ASN A 20 23.55 -18.55 17.80
C ASN A 20 24.11 -17.51 18.79
N PHE A 21 24.26 -16.27 18.32
CA PHE A 21 24.03 -15.10 19.18
C PHE A 21 22.53 -15.09 19.49
N GLY A 22 22.17 -14.93 20.76
CA GLY A 22 20.77 -14.87 21.19
C GLY A 22 20.00 -13.81 20.40
N PHE A 23 19.02 -14.25 19.61
CA PHE A 23 18.04 -13.40 18.97
C PHE A 23 16.68 -14.09 19.06
N ASN A 24 16.16 -14.20 20.28
CA ASN A 24 14.78 -14.60 20.53
C ASN A 24 13.89 -13.36 20.54
N ASP A 25 13.84 -12.63 19.41
CA ASP A 25 12.88 -11.55 19.21
C ASP A 25 12.50 -11.43 17.73
N THR A 26 11.77 -12.40 17.17
CA THR A 26 11.35 -12.26 15.75
C THR A 26 10.05 -12.95 15.33
N GLU A 27 9.23 -13.47 16.24
CA GLU A 27 7.92 -14.03 15.86
C GLU A 27 6.78 -13.02 16.12
N GLU A 28 6.72 -12.42 17.32
CA GLU A 28 5.62 -11.50 17.67
C GLU A 28 5.67 -10.16 16.91
N HIS A 29 6.88 -9.63 16.67
CA HIS A 29 7.06 -8.40 15.91
C HIS A 29 6.73 -8.56 14.41
N ALA A 30 6.87 -9.77 13.86
CA ALA A 30 6.58 -10.03 12.45
C ALA A 30 5.06 -10.08 12.17
N GLU A 31 4.26 -10.59 13.11
CA GLU A 31 2.80 -10.66 12.99
C GLU A 31 2.14 -9.28 13.14
N LEU A 32 2.69 -8.42 13.99
CA LEU A 32 2.28 -7.01 14.09
C LEU A 32 2.61 -6.21 12.83
N ILE A 33 3.77 -6.46 12.21
CA ILE A 33 4.15 -5.80 10.94
C ILE A 33 3.27 -6.27 9.78
N LYS A 34 2.93 -7.57 9.70
CA LYS A 34 2.00 -8.09 8.68
C LYS A 34 0.61 -7.50 8.83
N ASN A 35 0.05 -7.51 10.03
CA ASN A 35 -1.26 -6.91 10.29
C ASN A 35 -1.26 -5.39 10.10
N SER A 36 -0.16 -4.69 10.43
CA SER A 36 -0.02 -3.26 10.17
C SER A 36 0.12 -2.96 8.68
N ALA A 37 0.90 -3.74 7.92
CA ALA A 37 1.04 -3.61 6.48
C ALA A 37 -0.27 -3.95 5.75
N GLU A 38 -0.98 -5.00 6.14
CA GLU A 38 -2.30 -5.37 5.62
C GLU A 38 -3.38 -4.33 6.02
N LYS A 39 -3.25 -3.73 7.20
CA LYS A 39 -4.08 -2.60 7.65
C LYS A 39 -3.68 -1.27 7.00
N GLN A 40 -2.48 -1.14 6.44
CA GLN A 40 -2.06 0.00 5.60
C GLN A 40 -2.40 -0.23 4.12
N VAL A 41 -2.59 -1.50 3.72
CA VAL A 41 -3.29 -1.93 2.49
C VAL A 41 -4.80 -1.69 2.60
N ILE A 42 -5.30 -1.15 3.73
CA ILE A 42 -6.58 -0.42 3.75
C ILE A 42 -6.46 0.70 2.72
N LYS A 43 -6.98 0.40 1.52
CA LYS A 43 -7.24 1.26 0.38
C LYS A 43 -7.09 2.73 0.76
N LYS A 44 -5.93 3.31 0.42
CA LYS A 44 -5.65 4.72 0.67
C LYS A 44 -6.79 5.53 0.06
N LYS A 45 -7.65 6.10 0.92
CA LYS A 45 -8.85 6.81 0.48
C LYS A 45 -8.48 8.02 -0.38
N GLU A 46 -7.32 8.62 -0.11
CA GLU A 46 -6.79 9.74 -0.87
C GLU A 46 -5.32 9.47 -1.25
N LEU A 47 -4.94 9.92 -2.45
CA LEU A 47 -3.56 9.91 -2.89
C LEU A 47 -3.22 11.20 -3.64
N VAL A 48 -1.92 11.45 -3.79
CA VAL A 48 -1.36 12.44 -4.71
C VAL A 48 -0.88 11.66 -5.92
N TRP A 49 -1.34 12.00 -7.11
CA TRP A 49 -0.99 11.31 -8.34
C TRP A 49 0.36 11.79 -8.84
N ASP A 50 1.34 10.88 -8.98
CA ASP A 50 2.74 11.27 -9.23
C ASP A 50 2.95 12.00 -10.57
N LYS A 51 2.06 11.80 -11.55
CA LYS A 51 2.19 12.40 -12.88
C LYS A 51 2.07 13.92 -12.85
N ASP A 52 1.14 14.45 -12.07
CA ASP A 52 0.75 15.87 -12.07
C ASP A 52 0.54 16.45 -10.66
N ASN A 53 0.89 15.67 -9.64
CA ASN A 53 0.61 15.92 -8.24
C ASN A 53 -0.89 16.07 -7.91
N ALA A 54 -1.83 15.69 -8.78
CA ALA A 54 -3.25 15.89 -8.50
C ALA A 54 -3.71 15.12 -7.25
N ARG A 55 -4.54 15.75 -6.41
CA ARG A 55 -5.17 15.05 -5.28
C ARG A 55 -6.34 14.25 -5.78
N MET A 56 -6.31 12.96 -5.53
CA MET A 56 -7.32 12.02 -5.96
C MET A 56 -7.99 11.35 -4.75
N VAL A 57 -9.29 11.07 -4.87
CA VAL A 57 -10.06 10.31 -3.90
C VAL A 57 -10.52 8.98 -4.51
N LEU A 58 -10.48 7.91 -3.72
CA LEU A 58 -10.94 6.59 -4.12
C LEU A 58 -12.48 6.53 -4.08
N ILE A 59 -13.08 6.26 -5.23
CA ILE A 59 -14.49 5.93 -5.36
C ILE A 59 -14.62 4.40 -5.27
N PRO A 60 -15.32 3.86 -4.26
CA PRO A 60 -15.49 2.44 -4.11
C PRO A 60 -16.42 1.88 -5.20
N THR A 61 -16.35 0.56 -5.40
CA THR A 61 -17.32 -0.12 -6.25
C THR A 61 -18.71 -0.03 -5.65
N GLY A 62 -19.72 0.05 -6.49
CA GLY A 62 -21.09 0.02 -6.02
C GLY A 62 -22.09 0.38 -7.10
N TYR A 63 -23.30 0.69 -6.65
CA TYR A 63 -24.39 1.09 -7.50
C TYR A 63 -24.94 2.43 -7.05
N PHE A 64 -25.38 3.26 -8.00
CA PHE A 64 -26.14 4.47 -7.71
C PHE A 64 -27.23 4.68 -8.76
N GLU A 65 -28.24 5.49 -8.42
CA GLU A 65 -29.26 5.92 -9.35
C GLU A 65 -28.82 7.22 -10.03
N MET A 66 -28.68 7.20 -11.35
CA MET A 66 -28.35 8.38 -12.15
C MET A 66 -29.61 8.98 -12.78
N GLY A 67 -29.73 10.30 -12.71
CA GLY A 67 -30.86 11.06 -13.24
C GLY A 67 -31.80 11.60 -12.17
N SER A 68 -32.94 12.18 -12.58
CA SER A 68 -33.92 12.79 -11.68
C SER A 68 -35.35 12.55 -12.13
N ARG A 69 -36.26 12.29 -11.18
CA ARG A 69 -37.71 12.17 -11.45
C ARG A 69 -38.37 13.54 -11.65
N ASN A 70 -37.83 14.59 -11.02
CA ASN A 70 -38.51 15.87 -10.87
C ASN A 70 -37.95 17.00 -11.74
N ASN A 71 -36.77 16.81 -12.36
CA ASN A 71 -36.09 17.85 -13.13
C ASN A 71 -36.39 17.77 -14.64
N ILE A 72 -35.55 18.43 -15.42
CA ILE A 72 -35.63 18.55 -16.88
C ILE A 72 -35.56 17.21 -17.61
N SER A 73 -36.11 17.19 -18.83
CA SER A 73 -36.35 15.95 -19.59
C SER A 73 -35.09 15.12 -19.87
N ASN A 74 -33.94 15.78 -20.05
CA ASN A 74 -32.66 15.11 -20.34
C ASN A 74 -31.99 14.48 -19.10
N GLU A 75 -32.53 14.65 -17.89
CA GLU A 75 -32.10 13.93 -16.69
C GLU A 75 -32.89 12.62 -16.47
N LYS A 76 -33.83 12.29 -17.36
CA LYS A 76 -34.71 11.13 -17.25
C LYS A 76 -34.32 10.03 -18.26
N PRO A 77 -34.64 8.75 -17.99
CA PRO A 77 -35.19 8.25 -16.73
C PRO A 77 -34.11 8.04 -15.66
N VAL A 78 -34.54 7.93 -14.41
CA VAL A 78 -33.67 7.42 -13.34
C VAL A 78 -33.32 5.97 -13.64
N HIS A 79 -32.03 5.65 -13.68
CA HIS A 79 -31.54 4.30 -13.96
C HIS A 79 -30.37 3.92 -13.05
N LYS A 80 -30.23 2.63 -12.78
CA LYS A 80 -29.16 2.09 -11.92
C LYS A 80 -27.86 1.96 -12.72
N VAL A 81 -26.79 2.54 -12.21
CA VAL A 81 -25.43 2.46 -12.77
C VAL A 81 -24.56 1.66 -11.83
N GLU A 82 -23.82 0.69 -12.38
CA GLU A 82 -22.75 -0.03 -11.68
C GLU A 82 -21.41 0.64 -11.96
N VAL A 83 -20.64 0.91 -10.92
CA VAL A 83 -19.28 1.43 -11.05
C VAL A 83 -18.28 0.52 -10.36
N SER A 84 -17.18 0.26 -11.07
CA SER A 84 -15.99 -0.38 -10.50
C SER A 84 -15.23 0.62 -9.62
N VAL A 85 -14.22 0.14 -8.90
CA VAL A 85 -13.33 1.02 -8.13
C VAL A 85 -12.48 1.91 -9.06
N PHE A 86 -12.42 3.21 -8.79
CA PHE A 86 -11.53 4.15 -9.50
C PHE A 86 -11.16 5.36 -8.61
N TYR A 87 -10.16 6.13 -9.02
CA TYR A 87 -9.77 7.39 -8.37
C TYR A 87 -10.31 8.59 -9.16
N MET A 88 -10.80 9.62 -8.48
CA MET A 88 -11.32 10.86 -9.08
C MET A 88 -10.61 12.08 -8.50
N ASP A 89 -10.37 13.11 -9.32
CA ASP A 89 -9.80 14.39 -8.86
C ASP A 89 -10.75 15.05 -7.85
N VAL A 90 -10.17 15.62 -6.79
CA VAL A 90 -10.89 16.35 -5.75
C VAL A 90 -11.28 17.75 -6.22
N HIS A 91 -10.56 18.32 -7.19
CA HIS A 91 -10.73 19.69 -7.65
C HIS A 91 -11.22 19.76 -9.10
N ASP A 92 -12.04 20.77 -9.40
CA ASP A 92 -12.32 21.13 -10.79
C ASP A 92 -11.02 21.61 -11.45
N SER A 93 -10.84 21.23 -12.71
CA SER A 93 -9.82 21.73 -13.62
C SER A 93 -9.63 23.26 -13.61
N ARG A 94 -10.67 24.04 -13.30
CA ARG A 94 -10.62 25.51 -13.20
C ARG A 94 -10.12 26.04 -11.86
N THR A 95 -10.27 25.26 -10.79
CA THR A 95 -9.90 25.63 -9.42
C THR A 95 -8.72 24.79 -8.96
N ILE A 96 -7.74 24.62 -9.84
CA ILE A 96 -6.52 23.88 -9.56
C ILE A 96 -5.56 24.78 -8.78
N PRO A 97 -5.18 24.41 -7.55
CA PRO A 97 -4.11 25.09 -6.83
C PRO A 97 -2.84 25.25 -7.68
N GLU A 98 -2.17 26.41 -7.59
CA GLU A 98 -0.96 26.72 -8.36
C GLU A 98 0.12 25.63 -8.27
N ILE A 99 0.17 24.88 -7.16
CA ILE A 99 1.07 23.75 -6.94
C ILE A 99 0.95 22.63 -7.99
N TYR A 100 -0.21 22.46 -8.63
CA TYR A 100 -0.42 21.46 -9.68
C TYR A 100 -0.21 22.01 -11.09
N GLN A 101 -0.25 23.34 -11.27
CA GLN A 101 -0.06 23.98 -12.57
C GLN A 101 1.40 23.93 -13.05
N ARG A 102 2.37 23.81 -12.13
CA ARG A 102 3.81 23.78 -12.46
C ARG A 102 4.23 22.56 -13.29
N ASN A 103 3.49 21.46 -13.22
CA ASN A 103 3.85 20.18 -13.84
C ASN A 103 2.99 19.81 -15.06
N ARG A 104 2.14 20.72 -15.52
CA ARG A 104 1.31 20.54 -16.70
C ARG A 104 2.02 21.14 -17.92
N LEU A 105 2.97 20.39 -18.48
CA LEU A 105 3.62 20.68 -19.77
C LEU A 105 3.10 19.73 -20.84
#